data_AF-A0A972L7Y1-F1
#
_entry.id   AF-A0A972L7Y1-F1
#
_cell.length_a   1.000
_cell.length_b   1.000
_cell.length_c   1.000
_cell.angle_alpha   90.00
_cell.angle_beta   90.00
_cell.angle_gamma   90.00
#
_symmetry.space_group_name_H-M   'P 1'
#
loop_
_entity.id
_entity.type
_entity.pdbx_description
1 polymer ?
#
loop_
_entity_poly.entity_id
_entity_poly.type
_entity_poly.pdbx_seq_one_letter_code
_entity_poly.pdbx_strand_id
1 'polypeptide(L)' 'MELFLSALGLAMIIEGLSYFTFPRQVKDLASRLPQFPDSAIRTFGFLTLGAGLLLIYLARHFF' A
#
# COMPACT_ATOMS: atom_id res chain seq x y z
N MET A 1 19.34 3.77 -10.16
CA MET A 1 17.99 3.44 -10.67
C MET A 1 17.52 2.04 -10.32
N GLU A 2 18.41 1.06 -10.15
CA GLU A 2 18.01 -0.34 -9.94
C GLU A 2 17.13 -0.57 -8.70
N LEU A 3 17.49 -0.01 -7.54
CA LEU A 3 16.70 -0.14 -6.31
C LEU A 3 15.27 0.39 -6.44
N PHE A 4 15.09 1.52 -7.14
CA PHE A 4 13.76 2.09 -7.37
C PHE A 4 12.93 1.18 -8.27
N LEU A 5 13.53 0.65 -9.35
CA LEU A 5 12.84 -0.24 -10.29
C LEU A 5 12.48 -1.59 -9.62
N SER A 6 13.37 -2.14 -8.80
CA SER A 6 13.11 -3.35 -8.01
C SER A 6 12.02 -3.14 -6.96
N ALA A 7 12.05 -2.03 -6.22
CA ALA A 7 11.02 -1.70 -5.24
C ALA A 7 9.65 -1.49 -5.91
N LEU A 8 9.62 -0.79 -7.05
CA LEU A 8 8.41 -0.61 -7.84
C LEU A 8 7.86 -1.95 -8.35
N GLY A 9 8.74 -2.82 -8.88
CA GLY A 9 8.36 -4.16 -9.32
C GLY A 9 7.80 -5.02 -8.19
N LEU A 10 8.41 -4.96 -6.99
CA LEU A 10 7.91 -5.66 -5.82
C LEU A 10 6.53 -5.15 -5.39
N ALA A 11 6.32 -3.83 -5.39
CA ALA A 11 5.01 -3.24 -5.09
C ALA A 11 3.93 -3.73 -6.08
N MET A 12 4.25 -3.80 -7.38
CA MET A 12 3.34 -4.34 -8.39
C MET A 12 2.99 -5.81 -8.16
N ILE A 13 3.96 -6.64 -7.74
CA ILE A 13 3.71 -8.05 -7.42
C ILE A 13 2.79 -8.17 -6.20
N ILE A 14 3.05 -7.41 -5.13
CA ILE A 14 2.24 -7.47 -3.90
C ILE A 14 0.79 -7.03 -4.17
N GLU A 15 0.62 -5.91 -4.86
CA GLU A 15 -0.70 -5.42 -5.28
C GLU A 15 -1.37 -6.46 -6.19
N GLY A 16 -0.70 -6.87 -7.27
CA GLY A 16 -1.20 -7.82 -8.26
C GLY A 16 -1.60 -9.17 -7.68
N LEU A 17 -0.84 -9.68 -6.69
CA LEU A 17 -1.15 -10.93 -6.00
C LEU A 17 -2.51 -10.83 -5.29
N SER A 18 -2.78 -9.72 -4.60
CA SER A 18 -4.04 -9.49 -3.90
C SER A 18 -5.24 -9.51 -4.87
N TYR A 19 -5.09 -8.90 -6.05
CA TYR A 19 -6.11 -8.96 -7.11
C TYR A 19 -6.27 -10.36 -7.71
N PHE A 20 -5.18 -11.11 -7.85
CA PHE A 20 -5.18 -12.43 -8.48
C PHE A 20 -5.76 -13.51 -7.56
N THR A 21 -5.34 -13.56 -6.29
CA THR A 21 -5.77 -14.60 -5.35
C THR A 21 -7.14 -14.32 -4.73
N PHE A 22 -7.47 -13.04 -4.51
CA PHE A 22 -8.65 -12.64 -3.75
C PHE A 22 -9.52 -11.58 -4.47
N PRO A 23 -9.94 -11.79 -5.73
CA PRO A 23 -10.64 -10.79 -6.52
C PRO A 23 -12.01 -10.41 -5.95
N ARG A 24 -12.67 -11.31 -5.21
CA ARG A 24 -13.97 -11.03 -4.57
C ARG A 24 -13.81 -10.13 -3.36
N GLN A 25 -12.80 -10.39 -2.53
CA GLN A 25 -12.54 -9.59 -1.32
C GLN A 25 -12.15 -8.17 -1.69
N VAL A 26 -11.33 -7.99 -2.73
CA VAL A 26 -10.94 -6.66 -3.22
C VAL A 26 -12.16 -5.86 -3.70
N LYS A 27 -13.07 -6.49 -4.45
CA LYS A 27 -14.32 -5.84 -4.90
C LYS A 27 -15.24 -5.47 -3.74
N ASP A 28 -15.36 -6.33 -2.74
CA ASP A 28 -16.18 -6.06 -1.55
C ASP A 28 -15.57 -4.97 -0.66
N LEU A 29 -14.24 -4.91 -0.56
CA LEU A 29 -13.56 -3.80 0.12
C LEU A 29 -13.79 -2.49 -0.64
N ALA A 30 -13.66 -2.51 -1.97
CA ALA A 30 -13.86 -1.34 -2.82
C ALA A 30 -15.30 -0.79 -2.78
N SER A 31 -16.32 -1.65 -2.64
CA SER A 31 -17.72 -1.22 -2.49
C SER A 31 -18.02 -0.60 -1.11
N ARG A 32 -17.21 -0.92 -0.10
CA ARG A 32 -17.31 -0.37 1.26
C ARG A 32 -16.50 0.92 1.44
N LEU A 33 -15.45 1.15 0.64
CA LEU A 33 -14.63 2.36 0.72
C LEU A 33 -15.45 3.67 0.69
N PRO A 34 -16.45 3.85 -0.20
CA PRO A 34 -17.27 5.07 -0.24
C PRO A 34 -18.15 5.29 1.00
N GLN A 35 -18.32 4.28 1.86
CA GLN A 35 -19.10 4.39 3.09
C GLN A 35 -18.30 5.06 4.21
N PHE A 36 -16.98 5.13 4.08
CA PHE A 36 -16.13 5.84 5.02
C PHE A 36 -16.06 7.34 4.67
N PRO A 37 -16.06 8.23 5.67
CA PRO A 37 -15.87 9.65 5.41
C PRO A 37 -14.47 9.90 4.84
N ASP A 38 -14.37 10.84 3.90
CA ASP A 38 -13.11 11.21 3.24
C ASP A 38 -11.98 11.54 4.23
N SER A 39 -12.33 12.11 5.38
CA SER A 39 -11.38 12.41 6.46
C SER A 39 -10.72 11.16 7.04
N ALA A 40 -11.46 10.07 7.22
CA ALA A 40 -10.93 8.81 7.74
C ALA A 40 -10.00 8.16 6.71
N ILE A 41 -10.38 8.13 5.43
CA ILE A 41 -9.55 7.61 4.34
C ILE A 41 -8.25 8.43 4.24
N ARG A 42 -8.35 9.76 4.32
CA ARG A 42 -7.17 10.64 4.24
C ARG A 42 -6.23 10.46 5.43
N THR A 43 -6.75 10.35 6.64
CA THR A 43 -5.92 10.09 7.83
C THR A 43 -5.26 8.72 7.75
N PHE A 44 -5.99 7.69 7.32
CA PHE A 44 -5.43 6.36 7.10
C PHE A 44 -4.32 6.37 6.05
N GLY A 45 -4.55 7.04 4.92
CA GLY A 45 -3.53 7.23 3.88
C GLY A 45 -2.30 7.97 4.39
N PHE A 46 -2.49 9.03 5.18
CA PHE A 46 -1.38 9.77 5.79
C PHE A 46 -0.54 8.91 6.75
N LEU A 47 -1.19 8.13 7.62
CA LEU A 47 -0.51 7.21 8.52
C LEU A 47 0.25 6.12 7.75
N THR A 48 -0.33 5.62 6.66
CA THR A 48 0.29 4.60 5.80
C THR A 48 1.53 5.15 5.09
N LEU A 49 1.44 6.38 4.55
CA LEU A 49 2.58 7.09 3.96
C LEU A 49 3.70 7.31 4.98
N GLY A 50 3.35 7.77 6.19
CA GLY A 50 4.31 7.99 7.27
C GLY A 50 5.00 6.69 7.71
N ALA A 51 4.24 5.60 7.87
CA ALA A 51 4.79 4.29 8.20
C ALA A 51 5.71 3.75 7.08
N GLY A 52 5.33 3.92 5.81
CA GLY A 52 6.17 3.56 4.67
C GLY A 52 7.49 4.34 4.66
N LEU A 53 7.44 5.65 4.91
CA LEU A 53 8.63 6.48 5.02
C LEU A 53 9.54 6.03 6.17
N LEU A 54 8.96 5.71 7.33
CA LEU A 54 9.69 5.23 8.50
C LEU A 54 10.36 3.88 8.21
N LEU A 55 9.67 2.95 7.55
CA LEU A 55 10.23 1.66 7.14
C LEU A 55 11.39 1.83 6.16
N ILE A 56 11.27 2.72 5.16
CA ILE A 56 12.36 3.02 4.23
C ILE A 56 13.56 3.62 4.99
N TYR A 57 13.31 4.54 5.92
CA TYR A 57 14.36 5.13 6.75
C TYR A 57 15.07 4.08 7.59
N LEU A 58 14.33 3.20 8.26
CA LEU A 58 14.87 2.12 9.09
C LEU A 58 15.67 1.13 8.23
N ALA A 59 15.13 0.71 7.10
CA ALA A 59 15.79 -0.19 6.16
C ALA A 59 17.09 0.41 5.62
N ARG A 60 17.15 1.72 5.39
CA ARG A 60 18.36 2.40 4.90
C ARG A 60 19.38 2.76 5.98
N HIS A 61 18.94 2.88 7.24
CA HIS A 61 19.81 3.25 8.35
C HIS A 61 20.38 2.04 9.10
N PHE A 62 19.64 0.95 9.17
CA PHE A 62 20.05 -0.28 9.88
C PHE A 62 20.65 -1.36 8.99
N PHE A 63 20.45 -1.31 7.66
CA PHE A 63 21.07 -2.20 6.68
C PHE A 63 21.92 -1.40 5.69
#